data_AF-A0A2N0NJ74-F1
#
_entry.id   AF-A0A2N0NJ74-F1
#
_cell.length_a   1.000
_cell.length_b   1.000
_cell.length_c   1.000
_cell.angle_alpha   90.00
_cell.angle_beta   90.00
_cell.angle_gamma   90.00
#
_symmetry.space_group_name_H-M   'P 1'
#
loop_
_entity.id
_entity.type
_entity.pdbx_description
1 polymer ?
#
loop_
_entity_poly.entity_id
_entity_poly.type
_entity_poly.pdbx_seq_one_letter_code
_entity_poly.pdbx_strand_id
1 'polypeptide(L)'
;MKQPTNYKHKILFTNTTLIQPTQSTVKSKYKKSKCPECNKRRKPLYESHQICHVCYKIKEVYKYGSSGNKIIDDFIRYTQINLVRRYGKLEYVPYEQFKNIEFIAEGGF
;
A
#
# COMPACT_ATOMS: atom_id res chain seq x y z
N MET A 1 39.70 20.91 2.41
CA MET A 1 38.96 20.46 3.60
C MET A 1 37.57 21.07 3.56
N LYS A 2 36.53 20.30 3.23
CA LYS A 2 35.14 20.78 3.15
C LYS A 2 34.28 19.92 4.06
N GLN A 3 33.68 20.54 5.07
CA GLN A 3 32.64 19.95 5.91
C GLN A 3 31.26 20.08 5.23
N PRO A 4 30.26 19.27 5.63
CA PRO A 4 29.23 18.77 4.73
C PRO A 4 28.02 19.70 4.62
N THR A 5 27.49 19.84 3.40
CA THR A 5 26.19 20.46 3.16
C THR A 5 25.09 19.47 3.51
N ASN A 6 24.40 19.72 4.63
CA ASN A 6 23.22 18.97 5.07
C ASN A 6 22.02 19.36 4.19
N TYR A 7 21.67 18.52 3.21
CA TYR A 7 20.47 18.71 2.41
C TYR A 7 19.26 18.26 3.23
N LYS A 8 18.62 19.22 3.88
CA LYS A 8 17.35 19.07 4.58
C LYS A 8 16.26 18.80 3.54
N HIS A 9 15.99 17.53 3.23
CA HIS A 9 14.87 17.14 2.39
C HIS A 9 13.56 17.61 3.03
N LYS A 10 12.91 18.61 2.43
CA LYS A 10 11.60 19.10 2.83
C LYS A 10 10.55 18.08 2.39
N ILE A 11 10.22 17.16 3.29
CA ILE A 11 8.97 16.40 3.20
C ILE A 11 7.85 17.39 3.53
N LEU A 12 7.04 17.71 2.53
CA LEU A 12 5.90 18.62 2.68
C LEU A 12 4.78 17.88 3.43
N PHE A 13 4.74 18.04 4.75
CA PHE A 13 3.59 17.66 5.56
C PHE A 13 2.57 18.80 5.50
N THR A 14 1.40 18.58 4.88
CA THR A 14 0.29 19.54 4.97
C THR A 14 -0.41 19.36 6.32
N ASN A 15 -0.44 20.45 7.10
CA ASN A 15 -0.93 20.46 8.47
C ASN A 15 -2.47 20.45 8.56
N THR A 16 -2.89 19.91 9.69
CA THR A 16 -4.22 19.50 10.17
C THR A 16 -5.22 20.63 10.35
N THR A 17 -6.49 20.40 10.01
CA THR A 17 -7.64 21.00 10.71
C THR A 17 -8.22 19.94 11.65
N LEU A 18 -8.18 20.21 12.95
CA LEU A 18 -8.72 19.35 14.01
C LEU A 18 -10.25 19.27 13.89
N ILE A 19 -10.76 18.19 13.30
CA ILE A 19 -12.15 17.78 13.50
C ILE A 19 -12.09 16.52 14.37
N GLN A 20 -12.56 16.65 15.61
CA GLN A 20 -12.83 15.52 16.50
C GLN A 20 -13.77 14.57 15.76
N PRO A 21 -13.41 13.30 15.53
CA PRO A 21 -14.37 12.36 14.98
C PRO A 21 -15.33 12.00 16.11
N THR A 22 -16.50 12.64 16.11
CA THR A 22 -17.69 12.11 16.76
C THR A 22 -17.87 10.70 16.22
N GLN A 23 -17.58 9.69 17.03
CA GLN A 23 -17.79 8.29 16.67
C GLN A 23 -19.29 8.01 16.62
N SER A 24 -19.94 8.36 15.50
CA SER A 24 -21.18 7.70 15.13
C SER A 24 -20.80 6.25 14.77
N THR A 25 -20.94 5.33 15.71
CA THR A 25 -20.75 3.91 15.44
C THR A 25 -21.92 3.42 14.59
N VAL A 26 -21.87 3.67 13.28
CA VAL A 26 -22.68 2.93 12.31
C VAL A 26 -22.15 1.50 12.32
N LYS A 27 -22.67 0.66 13.22
CA LYS A 27 -22.34 -0.76 13.27
C LYS A 27 -22.71 -1.36 11.92
N SER A 28 -21.70 -1.72 11.12
CA SER A 28 -21.96 -2.35 9.82
C SER A 28 -22.75 -3.64 10.05
N LYS A 29 -23.90 -3.80 9.38
CA LYS A 29 -24.80 -4.97 9.48
C LYS A 29 -24.15 -6.34 9.16
N TYR A 30 -22.87 -6.37 8.76
CA TYR A 30 -22.23 -7.54 8.17
C TYR A 30 -21.24 -8.21 9.13
N LYS A 31 -21.38 -9.53 9.30
CA LYS A 31 -20.51 -10.36 10.14
C LYS A 31 -19.12 -10.49 9.50
N LYS A 32 -18.07 -10.19 10.26
CA LYS A 32 -16.68 -10.45 9.83
C LYS A 32 -16.41 -11.96 9.83
N SER A 33 -15.81 -12.47 8.77
CA SER A 33 -15.40 -13.88 8.64
C SER A 33 -13.89 -13.99 8.40
N LYS A 34 -13.32 -15.18 8.62
CA LYS A 34 -11.91 -15.45 8.34
C LYS A 34 -11.74 -15.52 6.82
N CYS A 35 -10.89 -14.67 6.25
CA CYS A 35 -10.58 -14.71 4.83
C CYS A 35 -9.58 -15.84 4.54
N PRO A 36 -9.83 -16.71 3.53
CA PRO A 36 -8.95 -17.84 3.22
C PRO A 36 -7.56 -17.41 2.71
N GLU A 37 -7.47 -16.25 2.05
CA GLU A 37 -6.24 -15.74 1.42
C GLU A 37 -5.23 -15.12 2.40
N CYS A 38 -5.73 -14.43 3.43
CA CYS A 38 -4.87 -13.70 4.38
C CYS A 38 -5.05 -14.15 5.83
N ASN A 39 -5.96 -15.08 6.09
CA ASN A 39 -6.29 -15.62 7.41
C ASN A 39 -6.73 -14.58 8.46
N LYS A 40 -7.00 -13.32 8.06
CA LYS A 40 -7.51 -12.26 8.94
C LYS A 40 -9.04 -12.25 8.94
N ARG A 41 -9.64 -11.90 10.09
CA ARG A 41 -11.09 -11.70 10.21
C ARG A 41 -11.50 -10.34 9.64
N ARG A 42 -12.12 -10.32 8.46
CA ARG A 42 -12.47 -9.10 7.71
C ARG A 42 -13.88 -9.21 7.15
N LYS A 43 -14.43 -8.09 6.68
CA LYS A 43 -15.68 -8.11 5.92
C LYS A 43 -15.41 -8.81 4.57
N PRO A 44 -16.19 -9.84 4.20
CA PRO A 44 -16.11 -10.41 2.86
C PRO A 44 -16.54 -9.39 1.81
N LEU A 45 -16.04 -9.54 0.58
CA LEU A 45 -16.52 -8.77 -0.55
C LEU A 45 -17.94 -9.23 -0.92
N TYR A 46 -18.84 -8.30 -1.23
CA TYR A 46 -20.27 -8.60 -1.43
C TYR A 46 -20.53 -9.45 -2.67
N GLU A 47 -19.78 -9.23 -3.76
CA GLU A 47 -20.04 -9.95 -5.01
C GLU A 47 -19.61 -11.42 -4.94
N SER A 48 -18.47 -11.74 -4.30
CA SER A 48 -17.93 -13.09 -4.31
C SER A 48 -18.08 -13.84 -2.98
N HIS A 49 -18.23 -13.15 -1.84
CA HIS A 49 -18.19 -13.69 -0.47
C HIS A 49 -16.98 -14.59 -0.11
N GLN A 50 -16.07 -14.86 -1.05
CA GLN A 50 -14.98 -15.82 -0.92
C GLN A 50 -13.74 -15.19 -0.28
N ILE A 51 -13.46 -13.91 -0.57
CA ILE A 51 -12.27 -13.20 -0.09
C ILE A 51 -12.63 -11.85 0.50
N CYS A 52 -11.74 -11.30 1.33
CA CYS A 52 -11.92 -9.95 1.85
C CYS A 52 -11.57 -8.89 0.80
N HIS A 53 -12.16 -7.70 0.92
CA HIS A 53 -11.90 -6.57 0.03
C HIS A 53 -10.41 -6.19 -0.08
N VAL A 54 -9.60 -6.40 0.97
CA VAL A 54 -8.14 -6.18 0.90
C VAL A 54 -7.48 -7.16 -0.06
N CYS A 55 -7.73 -8.46 0.08
CA CYS A 55 -7.16 -9.47 -0.82
C CYS A 55 -7.64 -9.31 -2.25
N TYR A 56 -8.90 -8.90 -2.45
CA TYR A 56 -9.42 -8.59 -3.78
C TYR A 56 -8.63 -7.46 -4.44
N LYS A 57 -8.42 -6.33 -3.74
CA LYS A 57 -7.61 -5.22 -4.26
C LYS A 57 -6.17 -5.61 -4.58
N ILE A 58 -5.56 -6.44 -3.75
CA ILE A 58 -4.21 -6.95 -4.01
C ILE A 58 -4.21 -7.75 -5.32
N LYS A 59 -5.17 -8.66 -5.52
CA LYS A 59 -5.28 -9.42 -6.79
C LYS A 59 -5.42 -8.51 -8.01
N GLU A 60 -6.18 -7.42 -7.92
CA GLU A 60 -6.31 -6.44 -9.02
C GLU A 60 -4.98 -5.73 -9.33
N VAL A 61 -4.18 -5.37 -8.33
CA VAL A 61 -2.86 -4.74 -8.55
C VAL A 61 -1.91 -5.71 -9.28
N TYR A 62 -1.88 -6.97 -8.85
CA TYR A 62 -1.04 -8.00 -9.48
C TYR A 62 -1.56 -8.48 -10.84
N LYS A 63 -2.73 -8.02 -11.32
CA LYS A 63 -3.23 -8.30 -12.67
C LYS A 63 -2.29 -7.79 -13.76
N TYR A 64 -1.56 -6.72 -13.47
CA TYR A 64 -0.58 -6.11 -14.39
C TYR A 64 0.80 -6.77 -14.34
N GLY A 65 0.95 -7.84 -13.55
CA GLY A 65 2.22 -8.56 -13.39
C GLY A 65 2.82 -8.39 -12.00
N SER A 66 3.75 -9.30 -11.69
CA SER A 66 4.59 -9.25 -10.49
C SER A 66 5.95 -8.66 -10.82
N SER A 67 6.78 -8.38 -9.81
CA SER A 67 8.15 -7.93 -10.05
C SER A 67 9.06 -9.01 -10.64
N GLY A 68 8.62 -10.28 -10.65
CA GLY A 68 9.47 -11.42 -10.97
C GLY A 68 10.43 -11.79 -9.83
N ASN A 69 10.45 -11.02 -8.74
CA ASN A 69 11.23 -11.31 -7.54
C ASN A 69 10.28 -11.67 -6.39
N LYS A 70 10.21 -12.97 -6.10
CA LYS A 70 9.34 -13.52 -5.05
C LYS A 70 9.53 -12.86 -3.68
N ILE A 71 10.76 -12.53 -3.29
CA ILE A 71 11.04 -11.90 -1.99
C ILE A 71 10.42 -10.50 -1.93
N ILE A 72 10.59 -9.72 -3.01
CA ILE A 72 9.99 -8.39 -3.13
C ILE A 72 8.46 -8.47 -3.18
N ASP A 73 7.93 -9.40 -3.97
CA ASP A 73 6.48 -9.59 -4.10
C ASP A 73 5.84 -10.01 -2.78
N ASP A 74 6.45 -10.94 -2.04
CA ASP A 74 6.00 -11.38 -0.71
C ASP A 74 6.04 -10.22 0.30
N PHE A 75 7.08 -9.39 0.25
CA PHE A 75 7.20 -8.20 1.10
C PHE A 75 6.12 -7.16 0.80
N ILE A 76 5.91 -6.81 -0.48
CA ILE A 76 4.85 -5.87 -0.90
C ILE A 76 3.48 -6.40 -0.45
N ARG A 77 3.16 -7.66 -0.75
CA ARG A 77 1.92 -8.30 -0.31
C ARG A 77 1.76 -8.26 1.21
N TYR A 78 2.82 -8.53 1.97
CA TYR A 78 2.80 -8.47 3.44
C TYR A 78 2.41 -7.06 3.93
N THR A 79 3.00 -6.01 3.38
CA THR A 79 2.66 -4.62 3.76
C THR A 79 1.20 -4.30 3.45
N GLN A 80 0.72 -4.67 2.26
CA GLN A 80 -0.66 -4.40 1.83
C GLN A 80 -1.70 -5.15 2.69
N ILE A 81 -1.39 -6.38 3.12
CA ILE A 81 -2.26 -7.19 3.99
C ILE A 81 -2.29 -6.66 5.42
N ASN A 82 -1.15 -6.25 5.98
CA ASN A 82 -1.04 -5.93 7.40
C ASN A 82 -1.23 -4.45 7.73
N LEU A 83 -1.33 -3.57 6.73
CA LEU A 83 -1.56 -2.16 7.00
C LEU A 83 -2.93 -1.91 7.66
N VAL A 84 -2.87 -1.29 8.84
CA VAL A 84 -4.04 -0.90 9.64
C VAL A 84 -4.61 0.45 9.19
N ARG A 85 -3.77 1.33 8.64
CA ARG A 85 -4.13 2.68 8.20
C ARG A 85 -4.28 2.74 6.68
N ARG A 86 -5.04 3.72 6.17
CA ARG A 86 -5.26 3.89 4.72
C ARG A 86 -4.01 4.35 3.95
N TYR A 87 -2.99 4.84 4.64
CA TYR A 87 -1.77 5.42 4.07
C TYR A 87 -0.55 4.54 4.36
N GLY A 88 0.42 4.52 3.44
CA GLY A 88 1.71 3.83 3.61
C GLY A 88 1.75 2.40 3.05
N LYS A 89 0.89 2.07 2.07
CA LYS A 89 0.97 0.79 1.36
C LYS A 89 2.11 0.86 0.35
N LEU A 90 2.90 -0.21 0.27
CA LEU A 90 3.79 -0.39 -0.86
C LEU A 90 3.00 -0.95 -2.03
N GLU A 91 3.33 -0.48 -3.22
CA GLU A 91 2.75 -0.92 -4.49
C GLU A 91 3.88 -1.16 -5.47
N TYR A 92 3.73 -2.21 -6.28
CA TYR A 92 4.63 -2.47 -7.40
C TYR A 92 4.16 -1.67 -8.61
N VAL A 93 5.08 -0.92 -9.22
CA VAL A 93 4.84 -0.17 -10.46
C VAL A 93 5.84 -0.68 -11.50
N PRO A 94 5.38 -1.37 -12.55
CA PRO A 94 6.25 -1.83 -13.63
C PRO A 94 7.02 -0.68 -14.27
N TYR A 95 8.26 -0.93 -14.66
CA TYR A 95 9.13 0.09 -15.26
C TYR A 95 8.54 0.67 -16.56
N GLU A 96 7.79 -0.15 -17.29
CA GLU A 96 7.13 0.19 -18.55
C GLU A 96 5.99 1.20 -18.39
N GLN A 97 5.49 1.42 -17.16
CA GLN A 97 4.47 2.44 -16.89
C GLN A 97 5.05 3.85 -16.79
N PHE A 98 6.35 3.98 -16.55
CA PHE A 98 6.99 5.28 -16.45
C PHE A 98 7.18 5.88 -17.85
N LYS A 99 6.90 7.18 -17.98
CA LYS A 99 7.08 7.96 -19.20
C LYS A 99 8.11 9.05 -18.95
N ASN A 100 8.75 9.53 -20.02
CA ASN A 100 9.75 10.60 -19.95
C ASN A 100 10.92 10.25 -19.02
N ILE A 101 11.39 9.00 -19.11
CA ILE A 101 12.54 8.56 -18.34
C ILE A 101 13.79 9.18 -18.96
N GLU A 102 14.48 10.01 -18.19
CA GLU A 102 15.74 10.65 -18.58
C GLU A 102 16.86 10.12 -17.70
N PHE A 103 17.98 9.77 -18.34
CA PHE A 103 19.19 9.38 -17.62
C PHE A 103 19.84 10.63 -17.03
N ILE A 104 19.97 10.67 -15.71
CA ILE A 104 20.56 11.81 -14.99
C ILE A 104 22.01 11.56 -14.54
N ALA A 105 22.35 10.31 -14.18
CA ALA A 105 23.68 9.86 -13.79
C ALA A 105 23.68 8.35 -13.55
N GLU A 106 24.86 7.72 -13.63
CA GLU A 106 25.11 6.36 -13.14
C GLU A 106 25.96 6.45 -11.87
N GLY A 107 25.60 5.66 -10.86
CA GLY A 107 26.28 5.65 -9.56
C GLY A 107 27.33 4.55 -9.44
N GLY A 108 28.26 4.74 -8.50
CA GLY A 108 29.13 3.71 -7.94
C GLY A 108 29.37 4.05 -6.48
N PHE A 109 28.88 3.20 -5.57
CA PHE A 109 29.06 3.35 -4.13
C PHE A 109 30.18 2.43 -3.65
#